data_AF-A0A2W5SWA3-F1
#
_entry.id   AF-A0A2W5SWA3-F1
#
_cell.length_a   1.000
_cell.length_b   1.000
_cell.length_c   1.000
_cell.angle_alpha   90.00
_cell.angle_beta   90.00
_cell.angle_gamma   90.00
#
_symmetry.space_group_name_H-M   'P 1'
#
loop_
_entity.id
_entity.type
_entity.pdbx_description
1 polymer ?
#
loop_
_entity_poly.entity_id
_entity_poly.type
_entity_poly.pdbx_seq_one_letter_code
_entity_poly.pdbx_strand_id
1 'polypeptide(L)'
;MNQTHGNHWHATWYDASKHGSAWERVKEAMKRDWEQTKKDFKVGGTELNQDVTDTVKQAVGKEPIPPRSEPNWETVSPAYEYGYTARQQFGSKYNDWNDSLENDLRSEWEQGNKDMSWAEYKAFVRRGYDYKS
;
A
#
# COMPACT_ATOMS: atom_id res chain seq x y z
N MET A 1 -18.02 6.19 19.83
CA MET A 1 -18.66 6.75 18.63
C MET A 1 -18.26 5.83 17.49
N ASN A 2 -19.15 4.94 17.07
CA ASN A 2 -18.88 3.92 16.05
C ASN A 2 -19.30 4.48 14.70
N GLN A 3 -18.34 4.72 13.80
CA GLN A 3 -18.61 5.11 12.43
C GLN A 3 -18.46 3.88 11.54
N THR A 4 -19.59 3.34 11.11
CA THR A 4 -19.72 2.27 10.10
C THR A 4 -19.75 2.90 8.70
N HIS A 5 -18.68 2.77 7.91
CA HIS A 5 -18.69 3.01 6.46
C HIS A 5 -17.83 1.94 5.77
N GLY A 6 -18.45 0.83 5.35
CA GLY A 6 -17.80 -0.25 4.59
C GLY A 6 -16.73 -1.03 5.38
N ASN A 7 -16.62 -2.33 5.17
CA ASN A 7 -15.59 -3.16 5.82
C ASN A 7 -14.20 -2.92 5.22
N HIS A 8 -13.68 -1.70 5.28
CA HIS A 8 -12.32 -1.37 4.89
C HIS A 8 -11.54 -1.06 6.17
N TRP A 9 -10.46 -1.81 6.41
CA TRP A 9 -9.60 -1.56 7.56
C TRP A 9 -8.90 -0.21 7.41
N HIS A 10 -8.80 0.53 8.51
CA HIS A 10 -8.03 1.78 8.59
C HIS A 10 -7.07 1.76 9.77
N ALA A 11 -5.99 2.51 9.63
CA ALA A 11 -4.97 2.72 10.65
C ALA A 11 -5.54 3.34 11.94
N THR A 12 -4.88 3.13 13.08
CA THR A 12 -5.32 3.71 14.36
C THR A 12 -5.21 5.24 14.39
N TRP A 13 -4.30 5.80 13.59
CA TRP A 13 -4.08 7.23 13.42
C TRP A 13 -4.87 7.84 12.25
N TYR A 14 -5.67 7.05 11.54
CA TYR A 14 -6.44 7.52 10.39
C TYR A 14 -7.60 8.42 10.82
N ASP A 15 -7.54 9.68 10.41
CA ASP A 15 -8.63 10.66 10.51
C ASP A 15 -9.36 10.81 9.17
N ALA A 16 -10.60 10.31 9.09
CA ALA A 16 -11.39 10.33 7.86
C ALA A 16 -11.65 11.75 7.31
N SER A 17 -11.72 12.77 8.17
CA SER A 17 -11.99 14.15 7.75
C SER A 17 -10.76 14.81 7.10
N LYS A 18 -9.56 14.48 7.57
CA LYS A 18 -8.30 15.01 7.03
C LYS A 18 -7.77 14.15 5.90
N HIS A 19 -7.67 12.85 6.15
CA HIS A 19 -7.04 11.91 5.24
C HIS A 19 -7.98 11.50 4.11
N GLY A 20 -9.28 11.34 4.38
CA GLY A 20 -10.27 10.97 3.36
C GLY A 20 -10.37 12.02 2.26
N SER A 21 -10.59 13.29 2.62
CA SER A 21 -10.67 14.37 1.62
C SER A 21 -9.35 14.59 0.86
N ALA A 22 -8.20 14.39 1.51
CA ALA A 22 -6.90 14.45 0.85
C ALA A 22 -6.72 13.28 -0.14
N TRP A 23 -7.08 12.07 0.27
CA TRP A 23 -7.07 10.87 -0.56
C TRP A 23 -7.98 11.04 -1.77
N GLU A 24 -9.21 11.54 -1.60
CA GLU A 24 -10.15 11.72 -2.70
C GLU A 24 -9.64 12.65 -3.81
N ARG A 25 -8.77 13.60 -3.47
CA ARG A 25 -8.13 14.49 -4.44
C ARG A 25 -7.04 13.79 -5.26
N VAL A 26 -6.32 12.86 -4.64
CA VAL A 26 -5.16 12.18 -5.27
C VAL A 26 -5.49 10.79 -5.81
N LYS A 27 -6.58 10.15 -5.37
CA LYS A 27 -6.94 8.77 -5.76
C LYS A 27 -7.02 8.59 -7.27
N GLU A 28 -7.59 9.55 -7.98
CA GLU A 28 -7.71 9.51 -9.44
C GLU A 28 -6.36 9.70 -10.14
N ALA A 29 -5.46 10.51 -9.57
CA ALA A 29 -4.11 10.69 -10.10
C ALA A 29 -3.27 9.43 -9.87
N MET A 30 -3.30 8.87 -8.65
CA MET A 30 -2.61 7.62 -8.33
C MET A 30 -3.17 6.43 -9.12
N LYS A 31 -4.48 6.39 -9.38
CA LYS A 31 -5.09 5.38 -10.25
C LYS A 31 -4.53 5.45 -11.67
N ARG A 32 -4.37 6.66 -12.22
CA ARG A 32 -3.77 6.84 -13.55
C ARG A 32 -2.30 6.44 -13.58
N ASP A 33 -1.53 6.82 -12.57
CA ASP A 33 -0.13 6.39 -12.40
C ASP A 33 -0.02 4.86 -12.32
N TRP A 34 -0.90 4.23 -11.53
CA TRP A 34 -0.95 2.79 -11.39
C TRP A 34 -1.35 2.08 -12.70
N GLU A 35 -2.36 2.59 -13.42
CA GLU A 35 -2.77 2.08 -14.73
C GLU A 35 -1.65 2.22 -15.79
N GLN A 36 -0.88 3.31 -15.74
CA GLN A 36 0.30 3.48 -16.59
C GLN A 36 1.39 2.48 -16.22
N THR A 37 1.78 2.42 -14.94
CA THR A 37 2.81 1.50 -14.48
C THR A 37 2.41 0.03 -14.71
N LYS A 38 1.12 -0.30 -14.65
CA LYS A 38 0.62 -1.65 -14.98
C LYS A 38 0.97 -2.05 -16.41
N LYS A 39 1.02 -1.11 -17.36
CA LYS A 39 1.53 -1.40 -18.69
C LYS A 39 3.03 -1.70 -18.68
N ASP A 40 3.81 -0.98 -17.88
CA ASP A 40 5.25 -1.27 -17.70
C ASP A 40 5.48 -2.64 -17.03
N PHE A 41 4.63 -3.05 -16.09
CA PHE A 41 4.67 -4.41 -15.50
C PHE A 41 4.38 -5.52 -16.52
N LYS A 42 3.67 -5.22 -17.60
CA LYS A 42 3.44 -6.16 -18.72
C LYS A 42 4.50 -6.08 -19.81
N VAL A 43 5.16 -4.93 -19.98
CA VAL A 43 6.11 -4.67 -21.08
C VAL A 43 7.58 -4.87 -20.66
N GLY A 44 7.89 -4.89 -19.37
CA GLY A 44 9.26 -5.05 -18.87
C GLY A 44 9.31 -5.54 -17.42
N GLY A 45 8.81 -6.75 -17.16
CA GLY A 45 8.66 -7.37 -15.83
C GLY A 45 9.94 -7.63 -15.03
N THR A 46 10.82 -6.64 -14.85
CA THR A 46 12.07 -6.77 -14.07
C THR A 46 12.15 -5.80 -12.90
N GLU A 47 11.40 -4.69 -12.90
CA GLU A 47 11.59 -3.62 -11.90
C GLU A 47 10.74 -3.76 -10.63
N LEU A 48 9.62 -4.51 -10.63
CA LEU A 48 8.99 -4.98 -9.38
C LEU A 48 9.64 -6.23 -8.81
N ASN A 49 10.31 -7.00 -9.67
CA ASN A 49 10.89 -8.30 -9.30
C ASN A 49 12.16 -8.15 -8.45
N GLN A 50 12.71 -6.95 -8.29
CA GLN A 50 13.86 -6.76 -7.40
C GLN A 50 13.47 -6.73 -5.91
N ASP A 51 12.25 -6.34 -5.56
CA ASP A 51 11.85 -6.20 -4.14
C ASP A 51 10.70 -7.16 -3.74
N VAL A 52 9.79 -7.47 -4.67
CA VAL A 52 8.67 -8.40 -4.43
C VAL A 52 9.12 -9.87 -4.56
N THR A 53 10.06 -10.18 -5.45
CA THR A 53 10.56 -11.57 -5.61
C THR A 53 11.54 -11.98 -4.51
N ASP A 54 12.29 -11.03 -3.93
CA ASP A 54 13.27 -11.35 -2.88
C ASP A 54 12.61 -11.60 -1.51
N THR A 55 11.47 -10.94 -1.24
CA THR A 55 10.77 -11.06 0.06
C THR A 55 9.93 -12.34 0.18
N VAL A 56 9.32 -12.85 -0.91
CA VAL A 56 8.46 -14.05 -0.86
C VAL A 56 9.26 -15.34 -0.58
N LYS A 57 10.58 -15.36 -0.82
CA LYS A 57 11.43 -16.51 -0.51
C LYS A 57 11.81 -16.65 0.97
N GLN A 58 11.60 -15.63 1.80
CA GLN A 58 11.94 -15.69 3.23
C GLN A 58 10.78 -16.10 4.14
N ALA A 59 9.54 -16.13 3.64
CA ALA A 59 8.39 -16.69 4.37
C ALA A 59 8.12 -18.13 3.94
N VAL A 60 8.99 -19.07 4.37
CA VAL A 60 8.70 -20.50 4.28
C VAL A 60 7.50 -20.82 5.18
N GLY A 61 6.35 -21.09 4.56
CA GLY A 61 5.13 -21.43 5.29
C GLY A 61 3.95 -21.83 4.40
N LYS A 62 4.12 -22.86 3.56
CA LYS A 62 3.09 -23.71 2.94
C LYS A 62 1.82 -23.01 2.41
N GLU A 63 1.87 -22.52 1.18
CA GLU A 63 0.93 -22.83 0.09
C GLU A 63 1.42 -22.18 -1.21
N PRO A 64 1.28 -22.83 -2.38
CA PRO A 64 1.50 -22.18 -3.66
C PRO A 64 0.42 -21.12 -3.85
N ILE A 65 0.74 -19.86 -3.57
CA ILE A 65 -0.14 -18.74 -3.89
C ILE A 65 -0.37 -18.82 -5.41
N PRO A 66 -1.60 -19.07 -5.89
CA PRO A 66 -1.86 -19.04 -7.33
C PRO A 66 -1.46 -17.64 -7.83
N PRO A 67 -0.95 -17.50 -9.07
CA PRO A 67 -0.69 -16.17 -9.62
C PRO A 67 -2.02 -15.40 -9.55
N ARG A 68 -2.12 -14.49 -8.58
CA ARG A 68 -3.31 -13.68 -8.36
C ARG A 68 -3.49 -12.92 -9.67
N SER A 69 -4.57 -13.26 -10.39
CA SER A 69 -5.00 -12.52 -11.58
C SER A 69 -4.73 -11.05 -11.33
N GLU A 70 -3.98 -10.44 -12.24
CA GLU A 70 -3.35 -9.13 -12.11
C GLU A 70 -4.10 -8.21 -11.13
N PRO A 71 -3.42 -7.65 -10.11
CA PRO A 71 -4.09 -6.77 -9.17
C PRO A 71 -4.91 -5.71 -9.92
N ASN A 72 -6.11 -5.45 -9.43
CA ASN A 72 -6.98 -4.38 -9.92
C ASN A 72 -6.88 -3.18 -8.96
N TRP A 73 -7.32 -2.01 -9.42
CA TRP A 73 -7.26 -0.78 -8.63
C TRP A 73 -7.92 -0.95 -7.25
N GLU A 74 -9.11 -1.56 -7.19
CA GLU A 74 -9.85 -1.78 -5.93
C GLU A 74 -9.06 -2.59 -4.90
N THR A 75 -8.20 -3.50 -5.37
CA THR A 75 -7.37 -4.35 -4.51
C THR A 75 -6.15 -3.58 -3.98
N VAL A 76 -5.53 -2.72 -4.80
CA VAL A 76 -4.30 -2.00 -4.42
C VAL A 76 -4.55 -0.62 -3.83
N SER A 77 -5.70 -0.02 -4.12
CA SER A 77 -6.11 1.32 -3.66
C SER A 77 -5.99 1.48 -2.14
N PRO A 78 -6.40 0.50 -1.29
CA PRO A 78 -6.22 0.61 0.16
C PRO A 78 -4.75 0.73 0.58
N ALA A 79 -3.83 0.08 -0.14
CA ALA A 79 -2.39 0.19 0.13
C ALA A 79 -1.84 1.57 -0.27
N TYR A 80 -2.26 2.11 -1.43
CA TYR A 80 -1.91 3.48 -1.83
C TYR A 80 -2.45 4.51 -0.84
N GLU A 81 -3.71 4.38 -0.42
CA GLU A 81 -4.33 5.25 0.59
C GLU A 81 -3.56 5.19 1.90
N TYR A 82 -3.26 3.98 2.39
CA TYR A 82 -2.50 3.79 3.63
C TYR A 82 -1.12 4.47 3.58
N GLY A 83 -0.38 4.29 2.48
CA GLY A 83 0.91 4.95 2.27
C GLY A 83 0.82 6.47 2.22
N TYR A 84 -0.12 7.00 1.44
CA TYR A 84 -0.31 8.44 1.28
C TYR A 84 -0.73 9.13 2.58
N THR A 85 -1.59 8.47 3.34
CA THR A 85 -2.05 9.00 4.63
C THR A 85 -0.97 8.87 5.69
N ALA A 86 -0.15 7.82 5.63
CA ALA A 86 1.07 7.69 6.45
C ALA A 86 2.07 8.81 6.12
N ARG A 87 2.19 9.24 4.86
CA ARG A 87 3.00 10.40 4.50
C ARG A 87 2.49 11.68 5.12
N GLN A 88 1.19 11.89 5.15
CA GLN A 88 0.61 13.08 5.80
C GLN A 88 0.80 13.05 7.32
N GLN A 89 0.69 11.88 7.94
CA GLN A 89 0.80 11.73 9.39
C GLN A 89 2.25 11.77 9.88
N PHE A 90 3.15 11.06 9.19
CA PHE A 90 4.52 10.84 9.63
C PHE A 90 5.57 11.54 8.77
N GLY A 91 5.20 12.17 7.65
CA GLY A 91 6.13 12.84 6.74
C GLY A 91 6.93 13.97 7.38
N SER A 92 6.39 14.61 8.43
CA SER A 92 7.12 15.61 9.23
C SER A 92 8.22 15.00 10.11
N LYS A 93 8.08 13.71 10.47
CA LYS A 93 9.04 12.97 11.31
C LYS A 93 10.03 12.18 10.45
N TYR A 94 9.54 11.60 9.36
CA TYR A 94 10.31 10.81 8.41
C TYR A 94 10.21 11.47 7.04
N ASN A 95 11.26 12.18 6.62
CA ASN A 95 11.27 12.82 5.30
C ASN A 95 11.32 11.81 4.15
N ASP A 96 11.83 10.61 4.42
CA ASP A 96 12.01 9.52 3.47
C ASP A 96 11.61 8.19 4.11
N TRP A 97 11.28 7.22 3.26
CA TRP A 97 11.02 5.85 3.69
C TRP A 97 12.26 5.25 4.35
N ASN A 98 12.11 4.67 5.53
CA ASN A 98 13.18 4.03 6.30
C ASN A 98 12.65 2.78 7.02
N ASP A 99 13.56 1.92 7.49
CA ASP A 99 13.21 0.66 8.15
C ASP A 99 12.32 0.83 9.39
N SER A 100 12.52 1.89 10.18
CA SER A 100 11.70 2.12 11.38
C SER A 100 10.25 2.43 11.00
N LEU A 101 10.04 3.34 10.04
CA LEU A 101 8.72 3.64 9.49
C LEU A 101 8.09 2.40 8.86
N GLU A 102 8.85 1.65 8.06
CA GLU A 102 8.36 0.42 7.44
C GLU A 102 7.88 -0.60 8.48
N ASN A 103 8.64 -0.80 9.56
CA ASN A 103 8.27 -1.73 10.62
C ASN A 103 7.01 -1.31 11.36
N ASP A 104 6.85 -0.02 11.67
CA ASP A 104 5.64 0.53 12.29
C ASP A 104 4.42 0.30 11.38
N LEU A 105 4.54 0.66 10.10
CA LEU A 105 3.46 0.51 9.11
C LEU A 105 3.11 -0.95 8.86
N ARG A 106 4.11 -1.83 8.74
CA ARG A 106 3.92 -3.28 8.60
C ARG A 106 3.13 -3.85 9.76
N SER A 107 3.58 -3.57 10.98
CA SER A 107 2.98 -4.12 12.20
C SER A 107 1.50 -3.76 12.28
N GLU A 108 1.14 -2.53 11.95
CA GLU A 108 -0.23 -2.08 11.96
C GLU A 108 -1.05 -2.68 10.80
N TRP A 109 -0.49 -2.73 9.59
CA TRP A 109 -1.14 -3.34 8.41
C TRP A 109 -1.49 -4.81 8.63
N GLU A 110 -0.58 -5.61 9.17
CA GLU A 110 -0.77 -7.05 9.40
C GLU A 110 -1.78 -7.34 10.53
N GLN A 111 -1.95 -6.42 11.49
CA GLN A 111 -3.01 -6.53 12.50
C GLN A 111 -4.40 -6.36 11.89
N GLY A 112 -4.51 -5.56 10.83
CA GLY A 112 -5.76 -5.20 10.17
C GLY A 112 -6.18 -6.03 8.99
N ASN A 113 -5.21 -6.47 8.19
CA ASN A 113 -5.44 -7.09 6.89
C ASN A 113 -4.81 -8.49 6.84
N LYS A 114 -5.52 -9.47 7.38
CA LYS A 114 -5.04 -10.87 7.42
C LYS A 114 -4.93 -11.50 6.02
N ASP A 115 -5.75 -11.05 5.08
CA ASP A 115 -5.81 -11.56 3.70
C ASP A 115 -4.96 -10.73 2.72
N MET A 116 -4.35 -9.63 3.17
CA MET A 116 -3.47 -8.78 2.37
C MET A 116 -2.10 -8.74 3.03
N SER A 117 -1.21 -9.65 2.64
CA SER A 117 0.13 -9.74 3.26
C SER A 117 0.95 -8.48 3.00
N TRP A 118 1.64 -7.96 4.02
CA TRP A 118 2.58 -6.85 3.85
C TRP A 118 3.56 -7.08 2.71
N ALA A 119 4.06 -8.31 2.54
CA ALA A 119 5.03 -8.64 1.50
C ALA A 119 4.52 -8.35 0.07
N GLU A 120 3.23 -8.54 -0.17
CA GLU A 120 2.61 -8.28 -1.48
C GLU A 120 2.26 -6.79 -1.67
N TYR A 121 1.88 -6.10 -0.58
CA TYR A 121 1.31 -4.76 -0.66
C TYR A 121 2.30 -3.63 -0.32
N LYS A 122 3.44 -3.92 0.32
CA LYS A 122 4.43 -2.91 0.74
C LYS A 122 4.89 -2.00 -0.40
N ALA A 123 5.01 -2.53 -1.62
CA ALA A 123 5.43 -1.76 -2.79
C ALA A 123 4.40 -0.67 -3.14
N PHE A 124 3.10 -0.98 -3.02
CA PHE A 124 2.02 -0.02 -3.25
C PHE A 124 1.91 0.99 -2.09
N VAL A 125 2.10 0.54 -0.85
CA VAL A 125 2.16 1.42 0.33
C VAL A 125 3.31 2.42 0.19
N ARG A 126 4.51 1.95 -0.17
CA ARG A 126 5.68 2.80 -0.37
C ARG A 126 5.46 3.83 -1.49
N ARG A 127 4.79 3.46 -2.58
CA ARG A 127 4.42 4.42 -3.65
C ARG A 127 3.45 5.48 -3.17
N GLY A 128 2.41 5.09 -2.43
CA GLY A 128 1.50 6.05 -1.81
C GLY A 128 2.26 7.02 -0.90
N TYR A 129 3.24 6.51 -0.15
CA TYR A 129 4.07 7.32 0.75
C TYR A 129 5.02 8.28 0.02
N ASP A 130 5.63 7.83 -1.07
CA ASP A 130 6.56 8.64 -1.87
C ASP A 130 5.83 9.69 -2.73
N TYR A 131 4.52 9.53 -2.93
CA TYR A 131 3.71 10.46 -3.70
C TYR A 131 3.74 11.86 -3.08
N LYS A 132 4.34 12.79 -3.82
CA LYS A 132 4.38 14.22 -3.51
C LYS A 132 3.30 14.90 -4.35
N SER A 133 2.23 15.35 -3.69
CA SER A 133 1.19 16.18 -4.30
C SER A 133 1.61 17.65 -4.40
#